data_AF-A0A2E8H572-F1
#
_entry.id   AF-A0A2E8H572-F1
#
_cell.length_a   1.000
_cell.length_b   1.000
_cell.length_c   1.000
_cell.angle_alpha   90.00
_cell.angle_beta   90.00
_cell.angle_gamma   90.00
#
_symmetry.space_group_name_H-M   'P 1'
#
loop_
_entity.id
_entity.type
_entity.pdbx_description
1 polymer ?
#
loop_
_entity_poly.entity_id
_entity_poly.type
_entity_poly.pdbx_seq_one_letter_code
_entity_poly.pdbx_strand_id
1 'polypeptide(L)'
;MGHRNNKTHIIAALMAMTLALTAGACGELDRNNLVDPVVSGGLTLRDQLLGSWSRADDEKNEIYTFTADGRIELRDFTSPAGGTIDRNATFPTTRVRVLAGTYTLVGNLLTIFFTQAQSNDPDDTVQVPSAQKVVEISIRRATLTFKESDGTRFYTSL
;
A
#
# COMPACT_ATOMS: atom_id res chain seq x y z
N MET A 1 69.35 23.50 -55.13
CA MET A 1 68.26 23.48 -56.14
C MET A 1 66.94 23.47 -55.36
N GLY A 2 66.14 24.55 -55.45
CA GLY A 2 64.75 24.76 -54.94
C GLY A 2 64.51 24.51 -53.44
N HIS A 3 64.13 25.43 -52.56
CA HIS A 3 63.10 26.49 -52.53
C HIS A 3 61.66 26.07 -52.89
N ARG A 4 60.74 26.45 -51.98
CA ARG A 4 59.26 26.46 -51.94
C ARG A 4 58.65 25.32 -51.12
N ASN A 5 58.11 25.52 -49.91
CA ASN A 5 57.03 26.40 -49.42
C ASN A 5 55.72 26.30 -50.22
N ASN A 6 54.65 25.82 -49.56
CA ASN A 6 53.35 26.52 -49.41
C ASN A 6 52.40 25.67 -48.52
N LYS A 7 51.96 26.20 -47.37
CA LYS A 7 50.63 26.85 -47.12
C LYS A 7 49.52 25.78 -46.91
N THR A 8 48.61 25.82 -45.95
CA THR A 8 48.12 26.87 -45.03
C THR A 8 47.08 26.22 -44.08
N HIS A 9 47.13 26.61 -42.80
CA HIS A 9 46.09 26.81 -41.75
C HIS A 9 44.71 26.13 -41.88
N ILE A 10 44.13 25.60 -40.79
CA ILE A 10 43.17 26.26 -39.87
C ILE A 10 43.02 25.33 -38.63
N ILE A 11 43.44 25.67 -37.40
CA ILE A 11 42.84 26.51 -36.34
C ILE A 11 41.47 26.01 -35.80
N ALA A 12 41.47 25.51 -34.55
CA ALA A 12 40.51 25.70 -33.44
C ALA A 12 40.66 24.50 -32.49
N ALA A 13 41.29 24.53 -31.30
CA ALA A 13 41.12 25.37 -30.11
C ALA A 13 39.69 25.38 -29.55
N LEU A 14 39.43 24.57 -28.51
CA LEU A 14 38.95 25.11 -27.23
C LEU A 14 39.13 24.11 -26.07
N MET A 15 39.71 24.62 -24.99
CA MET A 15 39.86 24.01 -23.66
C MET A 15 38.53 23.97 -22.88
N ALA A 16 38.42 23.04 -21.92
CA ALA A 16 38.00 23.26 -20.52
C ALA A 16 38.14 21.91 -19.79
N MET A 17 39.13 21.62 -18.94
CA MET A 17 39.53 22.21 -17.65
C MET A 17 38.56 21.89 -16.48
N THR A 18 39.04 20.99 -15.60
CA THR A 18 38.75 20.84 -14.14
C THR A 18 37.33 20.40 -13.74
N LEU A 19 37.06 19.66 -12.66
CA LEU A 19 37.75 19.45 -11.38
C LEU A 19 37.21 18.16 -10.72
N ALA A 20 38.06 17.42 -10.00
CA ALA A 20 37.66 16.34 -9.10
C ALA A 20 36.96 16.88 -7.85
N LEU A 21 36.06 16.10 -7.22
CA LEU A 21 36.01 15.80 -5.78
C LEU A 21 34.67 15.16 -5.37
N THR A 22 34.79 13.94 -4.83
CA THR A 22 34.20 13.42 -3.58
C THR A 22 32.71 13.15 -3.40
N ALA A 23 32.54 12.01 -2.71
CA ALA A 23 31.60 11.71 -1.65
C ALA A 23 30.26 11.10 -2.08
N GLY A 24 30.07 9.87 -1.60
CA GLY A 24 28.82 9.17 -1.70
C GLY A 24 27.73 9.82 -0.86
N ALA A 25 26.51 9.55 -1.29
CA ALA A 25 25.37 9.37 -0.42
C ALA A 25 24.46 8.42 -1.20
N CYS A 26 24.44 7.15 -0.80
CA CYS A 26 23.22 6.36 -0.95
C CYS A 26 22.14 7.17 -0.25
N GLY A 27 21.21 7.74 -1.02
CA GLY A 27 20.00 8.32 -0.47
C GLY A 27 19.16 7.19 0.07
N GLU A 28 19.44 6.75 1.29
CA GLU A 28 18.43 6.08 2.10
C GLU A 28 17.36 7.14 2.38
N LEU A 29 16.29 7.08 1.59
CA LEU A 29 15.07 7.85 1.83
C LEU A 29 14.42 7.27 3.09
N ASP A 30 15.00 7.60 4.24
CA ASP A 30 14.37 7.46 5.53
C ASP A 30 13.22 8.48 5.57
N ARG A 31 12.07 8.07 5.02
CA ARG A 31 10.84 8.87 5.04
C ARG A 31 10.24 8.81 6.44
N ASN A 32 10.97 9.34 7.42
CA ASN A 32 10.42 9.64 8.74
C ASN A 32 9.43 10.79 8.57
N ASN A 33 8.14 10.45 8.54
CA ASN A 33 7.08 11.42 8.53
C ASN A 33 6.97 12.00 9.95
N LEU A 34 7.32 13.29 10.12
CA LEU A 34 7.41 13.96 11.42
C LEU A 34 6.07 14.02 12.20
N VAL A 35 4.98 13.56 11.61
CA VAL A 35 3.62 13.64 12.14
C VAL A 35 3.06 12.26 12.51
N ASP A 36 3.85 11.20 12.46
CA ASP A 36 3.38 9.88 12.88
C ASP A 36 3.24 9.84 14.40
N PRO A 37 2.02 9.59 14.94
CA PRO A 37 1.85 9.47 16.38
C PRO A 37 2.64 8.25 16.89
N VAL A 38 3.58 8.51 17.80
CA VAL A 38 4.30 7.45 18.53
C VAL A 38 3.29 6.76 19.45
N VAL A 39 2.89 5.55 19.10
CA VAL A 39 2.04 4.71 19.96
C VAL A 39 2.95 3.79 20.77
N SER A 40 2.69 3.70 22.08
CA SER A 40 3.43 2.96 23.11
C SER A 40 4.22 1.75 22.59
N GLY A 41 5.56 1.81 22.66
CA GLY A 41 6.47 0.71 22.30
C GLY A 41 7.50 1.04 21.22
N GLY A 42 7.47 2.26 20.65
CA GLY A 42 8.43 2.71 19.63
C GLY A 42 8.10 2.30 18.20
N LEU A 43 7.01 1.56 18.00
CA LEU A 43 6.49 1.23 16.67
C LEU A 43 5.51 2.31 16.21
N THR A 44 5.67 2.76 14.96
CA THR A 44 4.71 3.71 14.37
C THR A 44 3.36 3.04 14.17
N LEU A 45 2.27 3.82 14.05
CA LEU A 45 0.96 3.27 13.69
C LEU A 45 1.00 2.53 12.35
N ARG A 46 1.87 2.99 11.43
CA ARG A 46 2.09 2.35 10.13
C ARG A 46 2.65 0.94 10.30
N ASP A 47 3.67 0.77 11.14
CA ASP A 47 4.27 -0.55 11.38
C ASP A 47 3.28 -1.50 12.06
N GLN A 48 2.47 -0.97 12.98
CA GLN A 48 1.43 -1.74 13.67
C GLN A 48 0.29 -2.17 12.74
N LEU A 49 0.01 -1.43 11.67
CA LEU A 49 -1.07 -1.76 10.73
C LEU A 49 -0.76 -2.97 9.84
N LEU A 50 0.52 -3.30 9.65
CA LEU A 50 0.95 -4.37 8.75
C LEU A 50 0.44 -5.74 9.21
N GLY A 51 0.14 -6.61 8.24
CA GLY A 51 -0.41 -7.94 8.48
C GLY A 51 -1.90 -8.05 8.21
N SER A 52 -2.51 -9.13 8.72
CA SER A 52 -3.91 -9.46 8.44
C SER A 52 -4.82 -9.20 9.64
N TRP A 53 -5.98 -8.62 9.36
CA TRP A 53 -6.96 -8.15 10.34
C TRP A 53 -8.32 -8.73 10.00
N SER A 54 -8.80 -9.62 10.86
CA SER A 54 -10.11 -10.26 10.71
C SER A 54 -11.17 -9.44 11.44
N ARG A 55 -12.32 -9.25 10.80
CA ARG A 55 -13.50 -8.71 11.46
C ARG A 55 -13.81 -9.47 12.76
N ALA A 56 -14.15 -8.72 13.81
CA ALA A 56 -14.31 -9.24 15.17
C ALA A 56 -15.77 -9.56 15.59
N ASP A 57 -16.75 -9.39 14.69
CA ASP A 57 -18.11 -9.85 14.92
C ASP A 57 -18.26 -11.37 14.73
N ASP A 58 -19.44 -11.90 15.03
CA ASP A 58 -19.72 -13.34 14.96
C ASP A 58 -19.61 -13.89 13.54
N GLU A 59 -19.89 -13.06 12.53
CA GLU A 59 -19.82 -13.44 11.13
C GLU A 59 -18.38 -13.57 10.65
N LYS A 60 -17.47 -12.74 11.20
CA LYS A 60 -16.07 -12.67 10.76
C LYS A 60 -16.05 -12.66 9.23
N ASN A 61 -16.81 -11.77 8.61
CA ASN A 61 -16.99 -11.80 7.16
C ASN A 61 -15.89 -11.06 6.40
N GLU A 62 -15.07 -10.23 7.06
CA GLU A 62 -14.02 -9.45 6.38
C GLU A 62 -12.62 -9.83 6.89
N ILE A 63 -11.64 -9.87 5.98
CA ILE A 63 -10.21 -9.89 6.29
C ILE A 63 -9.52 -8.82 5.46
N TYR A 64 -8.90 -7.85 6.11
CA TYR A 64 -7.96 -6.93 5.48
C TYR A 64 -6.53 -7.44 5.63
N THR A 65 -5.70 -7.29 4.60
CA THR A 65 -4.26 -7.56 4.68
C THR A 65 -3.49 -6.36 4.15
N PHE A 66 -2.62 -5.78 4.99
CA PHE A 66 -1.79 -4.61 4.66
C PHE A 66 -0.33 -5.03 4.54
N THR A 67 0.35 -4.56 3.50
CA THR A 67 1.76 -4.85 3.24
C THR A 67 2.61 -3.59 3.28
N ALA A 68 3.90 -3.74 3.65
CA ALA A 68 4.82 -2.63 3.84
C ALA A 68 5.01 -1.75 2.58
N ASP A 69 4.83 -2.34 1.40
CA ASP A 69 4.89 -1.65 0.09
C ASP A 69 3.64 -0.82 -0.24
N GLY A 70 2.68 -0.72 0.68
CA GLY A 70 1.48 0.10 0.52
C GLY A 70 0.34 -0.59 -0.24
N ARG A 71 0.42 -1.90 -0.47
CA ARG A 71 -0.70 -2.68 -1.03
C ARG A 71 -1.66 -3.15 0.06
N ILE A 72 -2.90 -3.35 -0.35
CA ILE A 72 -3.96 -3.86 0.50
C ILE A 72 -4.81 -4.87 -0.26
N GLU A 73 -5.24 -5.92 0.45
CA GLU A 73 -6.28 -6.84 0.01
C GLU A 73 -7.42 -6.86 1.04
N LEU A 74 -8.66 -6.84 0.57
CA LEU A 74 -9.86 -7.17 1.34
C LEU A 74 -10.44 -8.47 0.80
N ARG A 75 -10.62 -9.45 1.66
CA ARG A 75 -11.42 -10.65 1.39
C ARG A 75 -12.74 -10.53 2.16
N ASP A 76 -13.83 -10.46 1.42
CA ASP A 76 -15.20 -10.39 1.94
C ASP A 76 -15.91 -11.73 1.69
N PHE A 77 -16.33 -12.38 2.77
CA PHE A 77 -16.88 -13.72 2.81
C PHE A 77 -18.38 -13.65 3.03
N THR A 78 -19.15 -14.38 2.22
CA THR A 78 -20.61 -14.46 2.35
C THR A 78 -21.08 -15.91 2.19
N SER A 79 -22.20 -16.27 2.82
CA SER A 79 -22.90 -17.54 2.55
C SER A 79 -24.08 -17.27 1.61
N PRO A 80 -23.99 -17.61 0.30
CA PRO A 80 -25.05 -17.33 -0.67
C PRO A 80 -26.39 -18.01 -0.31
N ALA A 81 -26.32 -19.20 0.29
CA ALA A 81 -27.50 -19.95 0.74
C ALA A 81 -28.03 -19.50 2.12
N GLY A 82 -27.37 -18.52 2.76
CA GLY A 82 -27.61 -18.15 4.15
C GLY A 82 -26.93 -19.08 5.15
N GLY A 83 -26.87 -18.67 6.42
CA GLY A 83 -26.24 -19.43 7.50
C GLY A 83 -24.81 -18.99 7.83
N THR A 84 -24.13 -19.78 8.65
CA THR A 84 -22.78 -19.48 9.16
C THR A 84 -21.75 -19.50 8.03
N ILE A 85 -20.87 -18.51 8.03
CA ILE A 85 -19.75 -18.41 7.08
C ILE A 85 -18.64 -19.37 7.51
N ASP A 86 -18.26 -20.30 6.64
CA ASP A 86 -17.03 -21.11 6.78
C ASP A 86 -15.97 -20.59 5.81
N ARG A 87 -15.00 -19.84 6.32
CA ARG A 87 -13.91 -19.23 5.52
C ARG A 87 -13.00 -20.25 4.83
N ASN A 88 -13.03 -21.52 5.25
CA ASN A 88 -12.25 -22.59 4.63
C ASN A 88 -13.04 -23.36 3.58
N ALA A 89 -14.36 -23.16 3.52
CA ALA A 89 -15.20 -23.77 2.51
C ALA A 89 -15.03 -23.06 1.16
N THR A 90 -15.22 -23.81 0.09
CA THR A 90 -15.23 -23.28 -1.28
C THR A 90 -16.64 -22.86 -1.68
N PHE A 91 -16.76 -22.12 -2.78
CA PHE A 91 -18.04 -21.94 -3.45
C PHE A 91 -18.64 -23.31 -3.83
N PRO A 92 -19.97 -23.52 -3.71
CA PRO A 92 -21.01 -22.55 -3.39
C PRO A 92 -21.26 -22.30 -1.90
N THR A 93 -20.64 -23.04 -0.99
CA THR A 93 -20.86 -22.92 0.46
C THR A 93 -20.43 -21.55 0.98
N THR A 94 -19.31 -21.03 0.51
CA THR A 94 -18.85 -19.68 0.85
C THR A 94 -18.34 -18.97 -0.39
N ARG A 95 -18.96 -17.83 -0.67
CA ARG A 95 -18.50 -16.92 -1.71
C ARG A 95 -17.49 -15.95 -1.12
N VAL A 96 -16.41 -15.74 -1.84
CA VAL A 96 -15.33 -14.83 -1.48
C VAL A 96 -15.20 -13.80 -2.58
N ARG A 97 -15.39 -12.54 -2.21
CA ARG A 97 -15.03 -11.39 -3.04
C ARG A 97 -13.66 -10.88 -2.59
N VAL A 98 -12.74 -10.70 -3.52
CA VAL A 98 -11.40 -10.18 -3.24
C VAL A 98 -11.27 -8.83 -3.92
N LEU A 99 -10.99 -7.80 -3.13
CA LEU A 99 -10.66 -6.46 -3.62
C LEU A 99 -9.19 -6.18 -3.32
N ALA A 100 -8.45 -5.73 -4.33
CA ALA A 100 -7.03 -5.40 -4.18
C ALA A 100 -6.75 -3.98 -4.63
N GLY A 101 -5.76 -3.35 -4.01
CA GLY A 101 -5.42 -1.95 -4.26
C GLY A 101 -4.25 -1.44 -3.44
N THR A 102 -4.28 -0.15 -3.14
CA THR A 102 -3.27 0.53 -2.33
C THR A 102 -3.87 1.28 -1.15
N TYR A 103 -3.03 1.61 -0.18
CA TYR A 103 -3.43 2.44 0.94
C TYR A 103 -2.38 3.50 1.28
N THR A 104 -2.83 4.59 1.89
CA THR A 104 -2.00 5.60 2.54
C THR A 104 -2.47 5.81 3.97
N LEU A 105 -1.53 6.09 4.87
CA LEU A 105 -1.80 6.43 6.25
C LEU A 105 -1.11 7.75 6.57
N VAL A 106 -1.88 8.75 6.98
CA VAL A 106 -1.38 10.06 7.40
C VAL A 106 -1.94 10.35 8.78
N GLY A 107 -1.07 10.37 9.80
CA GLY A 107 -1.52 10.37 11.19
C GLY A 107 -2.36 9.13 11.47
N ASN A 108 -3.62 9.32 11.85
CA ASN A 108 -4.60 8.24 12.07
C ASN A 108 -5.59 8.05 10.91
N LEU A 109 -5.45 8.79 9.81
CA LEU A 109 -6.38 8.74 8.69
C LEU A 109 -5.88 7.75 7.64
N LEU A 110 -6.60 6.65 7.48
CA LEU A 110 -6.35 5.61 6.48
C LEU A 110 -7.18 5.91 5.23
N THR A 111 -6.53 6.00 4.08
CA THR A 111 -7.19 6.08 2.77
C THR A 111 -6.88 4.81 1.99
N ILE A 112 -7.91 4.10 1.54
CA ILE A 112 -7.81 2.87 0.75
C ILE A 112 -8.39 3.12 -0.63
N PHE A 113 -7.65 2.69 -1.65
CA PHE A 113 -8.05 2.79 -3.05
C PHE A 113 -7.97 1.42 -3.71
N PHE A 114 -9.13 0.82 -4.01
CA PHE A 114 -9.20 -0.45 -4.72
C PHE A 114 -9.14 -0.23 -6.24
N THR A 115 -8.44 -1.11 -6.94
CA THR A 115 -8.29 -1.08 -8.40
C THR A 115 -8.66 -2.39 -9.06
N GLN A 116 -8.83 -3.44 -8.29
CA GLN A 116 -9.18 -4.78 -8.76
C GLN A 116 -10.25 -5.38 -7.86
N ALA A 117 -11.16 -6.13 -8.47
CA ALA A 117 -12.17 -6.89 -7.77
C ALA A 117 -12.43 -8.21 -8.51
N GLN A 118 -12.57 -9.29 -7.77
CA GLN A 118 -12.87 -10.63 -8.31
C GLN A 118 -13.76 -11.39 -7.33
N SER A 119 -14.51 -12.37 -7.85
CA SER A 119 -15.30 -13.31 -7.06
C SER A 119 -14.90 -14.75 -7.42
N ASN A 120 -15.03 -15.65 -6.46
CA ASN A 120 -14.94 -17.09 -6.74
C ASN A 120 -16.27 -17.69 -7.25
N ASP A 121 -17.35 -16.90 -7.25
CA ASP A 121 -18.63 -17.22 -7.86
C ASP A 121 -18.62 -16.75 -9.32
N PRO A 122 -18.74 -17.64 -10.32
CA PRO A 122 -18.67 -17.28 -11.74
C PRO A 122 -19.82 -16.37 -12.19
N ASP A 123 -20.95 -16.35 -11.46
CA ASP A 123 -22.11 -15.54 -11.78
C ASP A 123 -22.11 -14.19 -11.02
N ASP A 124 -21.16 -13.98 -10.10
CA ASP A 124 -21.04 -12.77 -9.30
C ASP A 124 -20.19 -11.71 -9.99
N THR A 125 -20.85 -10.70 -10.56
CA THR A 125 -20.17 -9.55 -11.16
C THR A 125 -19.83 -8.51 -10.10
N VAL A 126 -18.61 -8.58 -9.55
CA VAL A 126 -18.11 -7.62 -8.56
C VAL A 126 -17.53 -6.40 -9.26
N GLN A 127 -17.97 -5.20 -8.85
CA GLN A 127 -17.42 -3.95 -9.32
C GLN A 127 -16.38 -3.41 -8.34
N VAL A 128 -15.32 -2.80 -8.89
CA VAL A 128 -14.38 -2.02 -8.09
C VAL A 128 -15.13 -0.80 -7.52
N PRO A 129 -15.06 -0.53 -6.21
CA PRO A 129 -15.64 0.68 -5.63
C PRO A 129 -15.12 1.94 -6.33
N SER A 130 -16.05 2.80 -6.76
CA SER A 130 -15.72 4.03 -7.50
C SER A 130 -15.11 5.12 -6.61
N ALA A 131 -15.34 5.05 -5.30
CA ALA A 131 -14.82 5.97 -4.31
C ALA A 131 -13.78 5.29 -3.42
N GLN A 132 -12.77 6.07 -3.02
CA GLN A 132 -11.84 5.65 -1.98
C GLN A 132 -12.55 5.52 -0.63
N LYS A 133 -12.10 4.58 0.19
CA LYS A 133 -12.51 4.46 1.59
C LYS A 133 -11.58 5.31 2.44
N VAL A 134 -12.13 6.28 3.16
CA VAL A 134 -11.39 7.14 4.08
C VAL A 134 -11.93 6.89 5.47
N VAL A 135 -11.06 6.48 6.39
CA VAL A 135 -11.47 6.06 7.74
C VAL A 135 -10.41 6.44 8.76
N GLU A 136 -10.84 6.98 9.90
CA GLU A 136 -9.95 7.11 11.04
C GLU A 136 -9.71 5.74 11.68
N ILE A 137 -8.45 5.44 11.96
CA ILE A 137 -8.06 4.18 12.60
C ILE A 137 -7.42 4.39 13.96
N SER A 138 -7.48 3.36 14.79
CA SER A 138 -6.60 3.23 15.94
C SER A 138 -6.28 1.76 16.16
N ILE A 139 -5.07 1.48 16.63
CA ILE A 139 -4.66 0.12 17.00
C ILE A 139 -4.35 0.11 18.49
N ARG A 140 -4.96 -0.84 19.20
CA ARG A 140 -4.69 -1.09 20.62
C ARG A 140 -4.51 -2.58 20.80
N ARG A 141 -3.30 -3.00 21.19
CA ARG A 141 -2.92 -4.41 21.26
C ARG A 141 -3.16 -5.08 19.90
N ALA A 142 -3.92 -6.18 19.87
CA ALA A 142 -4.26 -6.92 18.67
C ALA A 142 -5.59 -6.47 18.04
N THR A 143 -6.07 -5.26 18.34
CA THR A 143 -7.35 -4.75 17.81
C THR A 143 -7.16 -3.49 16.98
N LEU A 144 -7.52 -3.57 15.71
CA LEU A 144 -7.66 -2.46 14.78
C LEU A 144 -9.11 -1.97 14.80
N THR A 145 -9.28 -0.68 14.98
CA THR A 145 -10.59 -0.03 15.01
C THR A 145 -10.71 0.87 13.80
N PHE A 146 -11.79 0.72 13.04
CA PHE A 146 -12.21 1.63 11.97
C PHE A 146 -13.37 2.48 12.49
N LYS A 147 -13.22 3.80 12.50
CA LYS A 147 -14.32 4.72 12.80
C LYS A 147 -14.95 5.19 11.50
N GLU A 148 -16.02 4.51 11.10
CA GLU A 148 -16.78 4.84 9.90
C GLU A 148 -17.94 5.79 10.23
N SER A 149 -18.53 6.39 9.21
CA SER A 149 -19.67 7.29 9.38
C SER A 149 -20.92 6.58 9.91
N ASP A 150 -21.05 5.28 9.64
CA ASP A 150 -22.18 4.44 10.05
C ASP A 150 -21.95 3.74 11.40
N GLY A 151 -20.74 3.84 11.96
CA GLY A 151 -20.40 3.20 13.22
C GLY A 151 -18.92 2.83 13.34
N THR A 152 -18.60 2.14 14.43
CA THR A 152 -17.24 1.66 14.68
C THR A 152 -17.15 0.18 14.39
N ARG A 153 -16.13 -0.21 13.63
CA ARG A 153 -15.85 -1.59 13.25
C ARG A 153 -14.54 -2.04 13.89
N PHE A 154 -14.51 -3.27 14.37
CA PHE A 154 -13.36 -3.84 15.07
C PHE A 154 -12.82 -5.03 14.31
N TYR A 155 -11.50 -5.10 14.21
CA TYR A 155 -10.78 -6.20 13.60
C TYR A 155 -9.71 -6.68 14.57
N THR A 156 -9.53 -8.00 14.64
CA THR A 156 -8.50 -8.65 15.44
C THR A 156 -7.38 -9.12 14.52
N SER A 157 -6.12 -8.89 14.94
CA SER A 157 -4.96 -9.40 14.20
C SER A 157 -5.01 -10.92 14.11
N LEU A 158 -4.66 -11.47 12.95
CA LEU A 158 -4.53 -12.90 12.68
C LEU A 158 -3.10 -13.41 12.93
#